data_AF-A0A150JCY1-F1
#
_entry.id   AF-A0A150JCY1-F1
#
_cell.length_a   1.000
_cell.length_b   1.000
_cell.length_c   1.000
_cell.angle_alpha   90.00
_cell.angle_beta   90.00
_cell.angle_gamma   90.00
#
_symmetry.space_group_name_H-M   'P 1'
#
loop_
_entity.id
_entity.type
_entity.pdbx_description
1 polymer ?
#
loop_
_entity_poly.entity_id
_entity_poly.type
_entity_poly.pdbx_seq_one_letter_code
_entity_poly.pdbx_strand_id
1 'polypeptide(L)'
;MGNISININKDSKYTINIKEEYDINEFISTFEGHISLIKNIRLGNEKSENKILCKEQINTKSSSSFLRYPLIKELDTMIRSLGTDITIKDDDSMRSYYSILKSNMKTRGLVWLKPVGNNLLIHLRKGDYGNIDTKNRVKYSEEGSRTFGDYPTINIYNHQDLEYAFKLIKYIYNK
;
A
#
# COMPACT_ATOMS: atom_id res chain seq x y z
N MET A 1 -26.78 -2.33 7.49
CA MET A 1 -25.44 -2.16 8.12
C MET A 1 -25.41 -2.77 9.52
N GLY A 2 -24.58 -3.79 9.73
CA GLY A 2 -24.41 -4.46 11.03
C GLY A 2 -23.15 -3.99 11.77
N ASN A 3 -23.15 -4.08 13.10
CA ASN A 3 -22.00 -3.69 13.91
C ASN A 3 -21.55 -4.86 14.79
N ILE A 4 -20.23 -5.12 14.82
CA ILE A 4 -19.61 -6.00 15.83
C ILE A 4 -19.01 -5.14 16.92
N SER A 5 -19.26 -5.54 18.16
CA SER A 5 -18.86 -4.84 19.37
C SER A 5 -17.97 -5.75 20.20
N ILE A 6 -16.76 -5.31 20.51
CA ILE A 6 -15.77 -6.07 21.27
C ILE A 6 -15.44 -5.29 22.54
N ASN A 7 -15.75 -5.86 23.70
CA ASN A 7 -15.40 -5.28 24.98
C ASN A 7 -13.91 -5.54 25.25
N ILE A 8 -13.15 -4.47 25.50
CA ILE A 8 -11.70 -4.55 25.70
C ILE A 8 -11.39 -4.66 27.20
N ASN A 9 -12.09 -3.89 28.03
CA ASN A 9 -12.08 -4.01 29.49
C ASN A 9 -13.43 -3.50 30.05
N LYS A 10 -13.53 -3.29 31.37
CA LYS A 10 -14.77 -2.89 32.04
C LYS A 10 -15.33 -1.55 31.54
N ASP A 11 -14.47 -0.66 31.03
CA ASP A 11 -14.82 0.73 30.69
C ASP A 11 -14.58 1.09 29.22
N SER A 12 -14.11 0.13 28.39
CA SER A 12 -13.76 0.40 26.99
C SER A 12 -14.26 -0.67 26.02
N LYS A 13 -14.73 -0.18 24.88
CA LYS A 13 -15.37 -0.96 23.83
C LYS A 13 -14.84 -0.54 22.47
N TYR A 14 -14.47 -1.52 21.66
CA TYR A 14 -14.10 -1.36 20.26
C TYR A 14 -15.28 -1.74 19.37
N THR A 15 -15.63 -0.91 18.38
CA THR A 15 -16.75 -1.17 17.49
C THR A 15 -16.27 -1.24 16.05
N ILE A 16 -16.68 -2.29 15.35
CA ILE A 16 -16.40 -2.54 13.93
C ILE A 16 -17.72 -2.35 13.17
N ASN A 17 -17.71 -1.44 12.21
CA ASN A 17 -18.83 -1.27 11.30
C ASN A 17 -18.65 -2.23 10.13
N ILE A 18 -19.68 -3.02 9.85
CA ILE A 18 -19.63 -4.11 8.87
C ILE A 18 -20.51 -3.73 7.69
N LYS A 19 -19.94 -3.82 6.49
CA LYS A 19 -20.69 -3.73 5.23
C LYS A 19 -21.63 -4.92 5.12
N GLU A 20 -22.68 -4.81 4.31
CA GLU A 20 -23.62 -5.93 4.15
C GLU A 20 -22.99 -7.13 3.45
N GLU A 21 -22.03 -6.90 2.56
CA GLU A 21 -21.33 -7.94 1.81
C GLU A 21 -19.83 -7.64 1.70
N TYR A 22 -19.04 -8.73 1.67
CA TYR A 22 -17.60 -8.71 1.47
C TYR A 22 -17.20 -9.80 0.48
N ASP A 23 -16.19 -9.54 -0.34
CA ASP A 23 -15.39 -10.62 -0.92
C ASP A 23 -14.64 -11.39 0.20
N ILE A 24 -14.42 -12.69 0.03
CA ILE A 24 -13.77 -13.54 1.04
C ILE A 24 -12.40 -12.98 1.45
N ASN A 25 -11.59 -12.51 0.50
CA ASN A 25 -10.25 -12.00 0.80
C ASN A 25 -10.31 -10.61 1.46
N GLU A 26 -11.26 -9.77 1.05
CA GLU A 26 -11.53 -8.47 1.69
C GLU A 26 -11.98 -8.66 3.14
N PHE A 27 -12.87 -9.63 3.38
CA PHE A 27 -13.36 -9.98 4.71
C PHE A 27 -12.22 -10.39 5.63
N ILE A 28 -11.42 -11.38 5.22
CA ILE A 28 -10.30 -11.90 6.02
C ILE A 28 -9.32 -10.78 6.34
N SER A 29 -8.87 -10.03 5.34
CA SER A 29 -7.90 -8.95 5.52
C SER A 29 -8.42 -7.84 6.44
N THR A 30 -9.70 -7.47 6.32
CA THR A 30 -10.31 -6.43 7.15
C THR A 30 -10.35 -6.86 8.62
N PHE A 31 -10.77 -8.10 8.87
CA PHE A 31 -10.88 -8.61 10.23
C PHE A 31 -9.52 -8.86 10.89
N GLU A 32 -8.51 -9.32 10.16
CA GLU A 32 -7.14 -9.43 10.66
C GLU A 32 -6.55 -8.09 11.11
N GLY A 33 -6.88 -7.01 10.38
CA GLY A 33 -6.51 -5.64 10.75
C GLY A 33 -7.14 -5.19 12.07
N HIS A 34 -8.44 -5.45 12.24
CA HIS A 34 -9.14 -5.14 13.49
C HIS A 34 -8.61 -5.94 14.68
N ILE A 35 -8.31 -7.23 14.50
CA ILE A 35 -7.72 -8.08 15.56
C ILE A 35 -6.36 -7.52 16.00
N SER A 36 -5.54 -7.07 15.05
CA SER A 36 -4.22 -6.50 15.35
C SER A 36 -4.33 -5.21 16.16
N LEU A 37 -5.30 -4.34 15.83
CA LEU A 37 -5.57 -3.11 16.60
C LEU A 37 -5.98 -3.43 18.04
N ILE A 38 -6.87 -4.39 18.24
CA ILE A 38 -7.33 -4.81 19.56
C ILE A 38 -6.18 -5.36 20.41
N LYS A 39 -5.30 -6.17 19.81
CA LYS A 39 -4.10 -6.70 20.49
C LYS A 39 -3.19 -5.56 20.98
N ASN A 40 -2.98 -4.53 20.16
CA ASN A 40 -2.14 -3.39 20.53
C ASN A 40 -2.76 -2.55 21.67
N ILE A 41 -4.08 -2.35 21.65
CA ILE A 41 -4.79 -1.64 22.72
C ILE A 41 -4.67 -2.42 24.04
N ARG A 42 -4.83 -3.76 24.01
CA ARG A 42 -4.74 -4.60 25.21
C ARG A 42 -3.33 -4.67 25.81
N LEU A 43 -2.29 -4.57 25.00
CA LEU A 43 -0.90 -4.70 25.43
C LEU A 43 -0.32 -3.42 26.06
N GLY A 44 -1.12 -2.35 26.23
CA GLY A 44 -0.70 -1.16 26.98
C GLY A 44 0.40 -0.34 26.29
N ASN A 45 0.58 -0.45 24.97
CA ASN A 45 1.46 0.43 24.21
C ASN A 45 0.80 1.81 24.02
N GLU A 46 0.62 2.53 25.13
CA GLU A 46 0.27 3.94 25.17
C GLU A 46 1.48 4.79 24.77
N LYS A 47 1.61 5.06 23.47
CA LYS A 47 2.16 6.32 23.00
C LYS A 47 1.23 6.92 21.95
N SER A 48 0.08 7.39 22.41
CA SER A 48 -0.48 8.65 21.91
C SER A 48 -1.64 9.06 22.79
N GLU A 49 -1.41 10.09 23.59
CA GLU A 49 -2.43 11.10 23.79
C GLU A 49 -2.90 11.53 22.40
N ASN A 50 -4.16 11.25 22.06
CA ASN A 50 -5.08 12.33 21.77
C ASN A 50 -6.52 11.85 21.63
N LYS A 51 -7.37 12.67 22.27
CA LYS A 51 -8.81 12.66 22.33
C LYS A 51 -9.50 12.31 21.01
N ILE A 52 -10.55 11.53 21.18
CA ILE A 52 -11.68 11.39 20.29
C ILE A 52 -12.40 12.76 20.14
N LEU A 53 -12.74 13.07 18.88
CA LEU A 53 -13.83 13.93 18.35
C LEU A 53 -13.55 15.39 17.84
N CYS A 54 -13.97 15.56 16.57
CA CYS A 54 -14.56 16.72 15.88
C CYS A 54 -13.69 17.72 15.09
N LYS A 55 -13.89 17.63 13.76
CA LYS A 55 -13.92 18.71 12.74
C LYS A 55 -12.74 19.66 12.69
N GLU A 56 -11.82 19.40 11.76
CA GLU A 56 -11.23 20.46 10.95
C GLU A 56 -10.77 19.90 9.60
N GLN A 57 -11.30 20.51 8.54
CA GLN A 57 -10.85 20.35 7.17
C GLN A 57 -9.44 20.92 7.08
N ILE A 58 -8.41 20.07 7.15
CA ILE A 58 -7.06 20.44 6.75
C ILE A 58 -6.59 19.46 5.69
N ASN A 59 -6.41 20.02 4.49
CA ASN A 59 -5.80 19.42 3.32
C ASN A 59 -4.40 18.88 3.62
N THR A 60 -4.29 17.65 4.08
CA THR A 60 -3.09 16.80 3.96
C THR A 60 -3.51 15.34 4.21
N LYS A 61 -4.12 14.68 3.22
CA LYS A 61 -4.28 13.21 3.23
C LYS A 61 -2.92 12.54 3.02
N SER A 62 -2.07 12.57 4.05
CA SER A 62 -1.00 11.61 4.25
C SER A 62 -1.56 10.52 5.17
N SER A 63 -2.28 9.55 4.61
CA SER A 63 -2.76 8.41 5.39
C SER A 63 -1.57 7.56 5.80
N SER A 64 -1.21 7.65 7.08
CA SER A 64 -0.16 6.91 7.78
C SER A 64 -0.38 5.38 7.85
N SER A 65 -1.30 4.82 7.06
CA SER A 65 -1.65 3.40 7.01
C SER A 65 -0.60 2.56 6.29
N PHE A 66 -0.03 3.04 5.18
CA PHE A 66 0.93 2.28 4.37
C PHE A 66 2.30 2.10 5.04
N LEU A 67 2.75 3.09 5.82
CA LEU A 67 4.03 3.03 6.53
C LEU A 67 4.04 1.99 7.67
N ARG A 68 2.89 1.38 7.99
CA ARG A 68 2.77 0.28 8.95
C ARG A 68 3.24 -1.05 8.36
N TYR A 69 3.35 -1.17 7.04
CA TYR A 69 3.89 -2.35 6.37
C TYR A 69 5.41 -2.19 6.24
N PRO A 70 6.22 -3.05 6.90
CA PRO A 70 7.68 -2.91 6.88
C PRO A 70 8.25 -2.87 5.46
N LEU A 71 7.75 -3.72 4.56
CA LEU A 71 8.15 -3.77 3.16
C LEU A 71 7.85 -2.45 2.40
N ILE A 72 6.71 -1.83 2.66
CA ILE A 72 6.35 -0.55 2.01
C ILE A 72 7.24 0.58 2.53
N LYS A 73 7.44 0.66 3.85
CA LYS A 73 8.24 1.73 4.46
C LYS A 73 9.67 1.75 3.90
N GLU A 74 10.25 0.58 3.75
CA GLU A 74 11.61 0.46 3.24
C GLU A 74 11.67 0.77 1.74
N LEU A 75 10.79 0.18 0.94
CA LEU A 75 10.73 0.46 -0.49
C LEU A 75 10.43 1.93 -0.78
N ASP A 76 9.59 2.57 0.03
CA ASP A 76 9.30 4.02 -0.02
C ASP A 76 10.57 4.85 0.13
N THR A 77 11.43 4.49 1.09
CA THR A 77 12.70 5.16 1.32
C THR A 77 13.62 5.03 0.11
N MET A 78 13.71 3.83 -0.47
CA MET A 78 14.53 3.57 -1.66
C MET A 78 14.00 4.34 -2.88
N ILE A 79 12.68 4.35 -3.12
CA ILE A 79 12.09 5.05 -4.28
C ILE A 79 12.32 6.57 -4.16
N ARG A 80 12.16 7.14 -2.97
CA ARG A 80 12.42 8.57 -2.73
C ARG A 80 13.88 8.95 -2.97
N SER A 81 14.82 8.03 -2.78
CA SER A 81 16.24 8.30 -3.04
C SER A 81 16.61 8.30 -4.52
N LEU A 82 15.68 8.03 -5.44
CA LEU A 82 15.93 8.07 -6.88
C LEU A 82 16.08 9.51 -7.41
N GLY A 83 15.33 10.47 -6.83
CA GLY A 83 15.31 11.84 -7.30
C GLY A 83 14.42 12.76 -6.47
N THR A 84 14.72 14.06 -6.54
CA THR A 84 13.93 15.10 -5.87
C THR A 84 12.62 15.42 -6.60
N ASP A 85 12.41 14.87 -7.80
CA ASP A 85 11.22 15.04 -8.63
C ASP A 85 10.15 13.96 -8.40
N ILE A 86 10.39 13.05 -7.44
CA ILE A 86 9.44 12.02 -7.05
C ILE A 86 8.32 12.63 -6.21
N THR A 87 7.10 12.52 -6.72
CA THR A 87 5.86 12.91 -6.02
C THR A 87 5.07 11.66 -5.66
N ILE A 88 4.32 11.75 -4.56
CA ILE A 88 3.61 10.60 -3.97
C ILE A 88 2.14 10.95 -3.81
N LYS A 89 1.29 9.99 -4.12
CA LYS A 89 -0.15 10.07 -3.92
C LYS A 89 -0.63 8.79 -3.25
N ASP A 90 -1.27 8.94 -2.10
CA ASP A 90 -1.91 7.84 -1.39
C ASP A 90 -3.41 7.83 -1.70
N ASP A 91 -3.95 6.64 -1.96
CA ASP A 91 -5.38 6.33 -1.90
C ASP A 91 -5.63 5.26 -0.84
N ASP A 92 -6.89 4.88 -0.59
CA ASP A 92 -7.24 3.97 0.51
C ASP A 92 -6.63 2.56 0.36
N SER A 93 -6.18 2.19 -0.85
CA SER A 93 -5.72 0.84 -1.18
C SER A 93 -4.27 0.78 -1.68
N MET A 94 -3.69 1.92 -2.07
CA MET A 94 -2.45 1.96 -2.81
C MET A 94 -1.67 3.25 -2.59
N ARG A 95 -0.34 3.14 -2.60
CA ARG A 95 0.57 4.28 -2.71
C ARG A 95 1.14 4.38 -4.12
N SER A 96 1.01 5.54 -4.73
CA SER A 96 1.45 5.83 -6.09
C SER A 96 2.67 6.74 -6.08
N TYR A 97 3.65 6.46 -6.93
CA TYR A 97 4.83 7.31 -7.14
C TYR A 97 4.83 7.83 -8.58
N TYR A 98 5.19 9.10 -8.75
CA TYR A 98 5.30 9.75 -10.05
C TYR A 98 6.61 10.52 -10.12
N SER A 99 7.24 10.55 -11.29
CA SER A 99 8.37 11.44 -11.58
C SER A 99 7.91 12.50 -12.57
N ILE A 100 8.09 13.77 -12.21
CA ILE A 100 7.71 14.90 -13.07
C ILE A 100 8.60 14.95 -14.32
N LEU A 101 9.86 14.52 -14.22
CA LEU A 101 10.84 14.60 -15.31
C LEU A 101 10.81 13.38 -16.24
N LYS A 102 10.35 12.23 -15.76
CA LYS A 102 10.45 10.94 -16.48
C LYS A 102 9.13 10.41 -16.99
N SER A 103 8.03 11.04 -16.61
CA SER A 103 6.71 10.69 -17.12
C SER A 103 6.36 11.58 -18.32
N ASN A 104 6.62 11.06 -19.54
CA ASN A 104 6.29 11.73 -20.82
C ASN A 104 4.80 12.13 -20.93
N MET A 105 3.94 11.57 -20.08
CA MET A 105 2.61 12.07 -19.79
C MET A 105 2.48 12.12 -18.28
N LYS A 106 2.42 13.32 -17.65
CA LYS A 106 2.30 13.56 -16.20
C LYS A 106 1.22 12.75 -15.45
N THR A 107 0.43 11.95 -16.17
CA THR A 107 -0.62 11.05 -15.72
C THR A 107 -0.16 9.60 -15.52
N ARG A 108 0.96 9.15 -16.10
CA ARG A 108 1.44 7.76 -15.96
C ARG A 108 2.38 7.66 -14.76
N GLY A 109 1.99 6.90 -13.74
CA GLY A 109 2.81 6.65 -12.56
C GLY A 109 4.10 5.89 -12.88
N LEU A 110 5.10 6.11 -12.06
CA LEU A 110 6.37 5.39 -12.05
C LEU A 110 6.14 3.96 -11.53
N VAL A 111 5.52 3.86 -10.37
CA VAL A 111 5.22 2.60 -9.68
C VAL A 111 4.06 2.82 -8.72
N TRP A 112 3.30 1.76 -8.47
CA TRP A 112 2.27 1.73 -7.45
C TRP A 112 2.45 0.55 -6.51
N LEU A 113 2.25 0.79 -5.20
CA LEU A 113 2.46 -0.16 -4.11
C LEU A 113 1.12 -0.46 -3.46
N LYS A 114 0.65 -1.70 -3.60
CA LYS A 114 -0.63 -2.18 -3.06
C LYS A 114 -0.38 -3.30 -2.04
N PRO A 115 -0.53 -3.06 -0.73
CA PRO A 115 -0.48 -4.13 0.26
C PRO A 115 -1.59 -5.15 -0.01
N VAL A 116 -1.26 -6.44 0.04
CA VAL A 116 -2.21 -7.56 -0.11
C VAL A 116 -1.88 -8.60 0.95
N GLY A 117 -2.62 -8.60 2.06
CA GLY A 117 -2.31 -9.42 3.23
C GLY A 117 -0.91 -9.10 3.78
N ASN A 118 -0.05 -10.13 3.85
CA ASN A 118 1.35 -10.00 4.28
C ASN A 118 2.33 -9.68 3.14
N ASN A 119 1.84 -9.53 1.91
CA ASN A 119 2.64 -9.31 0.72
C ASN A 119 2.46 -7.89 0.20
N LEU A 120 3.34 -7.47 -0.69
CA LEU A 120 3.19 -6.23 -1.42
C LEU A 120 3.12 -6.53 -2.92
N LEU A 121 1.98 -6.20 -3.53
CA LEU A 121 1.81 -6.18 -4.97
C LEU A 121 2.32 -4.84 -5.51
N ILE A 122 3.19 -4.89 -6.49
CA ILE A 122 3.80 -3.72 -7.11
C ILE A 122 3.35 -3.67 -8.55
N HIS A 123 2.67 -2.60 -8.94
CA HIS A 123 2.39 -2.29 -10.34
C HIS A 123 3.53 -1.43 -10.88
N LEU A 124 4.21 -1.93 -11.91
CA LEU A 124 5.28 -1.23 -12.60
C LEU A 124 4.70 -0.48 -13.79
N ARG A 125 5.29 0.65 -14.18
CA ARG A 125 4.94 1.36 -15.43
C ARG A 125 4.94 0.39 -16.62
N LYS A 126 4.11 0.62 -17.64
CA LYS A 126 4.20 -0.16 -18.88
C LYS A 126 5.60 -0.04 -19.50
N GLY A 127 6.17 -1.17 -19.90
CA GLY A 127 7.48 -1.25 -20.54
C GLY A 127 7.96 -2.70 -20.67
N ASP A 128 9.01 -2.89 -21.45
CA ASP A 128 9.72 -4.17 -21.55
C ASP A 128 10.79 -4.27 -20.46
N TYR A 129 10.68 -5.34 -19.66
CA TYR A 129 11.56 -5.67 -18.55
C TYR A 129 12.47 -6.87 -18.83
N GLY A 130 12.42 -7.50 -20.01
CA GLY A 130 13.11 -8.77 -20.28
C GLY A 130 14.61 -8.75 -19.96
N ASN A 131 15.28 -7.62 -20.20
CA ASN A 131 16.72 -7.48 -19.94
C ASN A 131 17.09 -7.32 -18.45
N ILE A 132 16.11 -7.04 -17.58
CA ILE A 132 16.35 -6.77 -16.15
C ILE A 132 15.59 -7.73 -15.22
N ASP A 133 14.48 -8.31 -15.69
CA ASP A 133 13.68 -9.32 -14.99
C ASP A 133 14.36 -10.71 -15.06
N THR A 134 15.59 -10.80 -14.56
CA THR A 134 16.40 -12.04 -14.64
C THR A 134 15.79 -13.23 -13.90
N LYS A 135 14.77 -12.99 -13.05
CA LYS A 135 14.05 -14.01 -12.30
C LYS A 135 12.68 -14.34 -12.89
N ASN A 136 12.30 -13.77 -14.04
CA ASN A 136 10.98 -13.95 -14.69
C ASN A 136 9.79 -13.73 -13.72
N ARG A 137 9.93 -12.73 -12.84
CA ARG A 137 8.96 -12.42 -11.78
C ARG A 137 7.93 -11.39 -12.24
N VAL A 138 8.23 -10.62 -13.28
CA VAL A 138 7.28 -9.64 -13.84
C VAL A 138 6.17 -10.40 -14.57
N LYS A 139 4.94 -10.18 -14.13
CA LYS A 139 3.73 -10.72 -14.73
C LYS A 139 3.02 -9.62 -15.51
N TYR A 140 2.86 -9.83 -16.80
CA TYR A 140 2.09 -8.96 -17.68
C TYR A 140 0.64 -9.46 -17.64
N SER A 141 -0.29 -8.57 -17.30
CA SER A 141 -1.71 -8.88 -17.36
C SER A 141 -2.19 -8.92 -18.81
N GLU A 142 -3.21 -9.73 -19.08
CA GLU A 142 -3.83 -9.84 -20.41
C GLU A 142 -4.60 -8.56 -20.76
N GLU A 143 -4.51 -8.14 -22.03
CA GLU A 143 -5.20 -6.94 -22.53
C GLU A 143 -6.71 -7.03 -22.26
N GLY A 144 -7.29 -5.99 -21.65
CA GLY A 144 -8.74 -5.85 -21.47
C GLY A 144 -9.25 -5.78 -20.03
N SER A 145 -8.38 -5.86 -19.02
CA SER A 145 -8.79 -5.66 -17.62
C SER A 145 -9.03 -4.16 -17.30
N ARG A 146 -10.25 -3.84 -16.88
CA ARG A 146 -10.81 -2.47 -16.88
C ARG A 146 -10.28 -1.52 -15.80
N THR A 147 -9.47 -1.97 -14.85
CA THR A 147 -9.07 -1.14 -13.70
C THR A 147 -7.58 -0.86 -13.63
N PHE A 148 -6.71 -1.79 -14.03
CA PHE A 148 -5.24 -1.59 -14.13
C PHE A 148 -4.61 -2.50 -15.20
N GLY A 149 -5.43 -3.07 -16.09
CA GLY A 149 -5.27 -4.37 -16.76
C GLY A 149 -4.10 -4.61 -17.69
N ASP A 150 -3.18 -3.67 -17.82
CA ASP A 150 -2.06 -3.77 -18.74
C ASP A 150 -0.73 -3.37 -18.06
N TYR A 151 -0.74 -3.04 -16.76
CA TYR A 151 0.47 -2.69 -16.04
C TYR A 151 1.17 -3.97 -15.57
N PRO A 152 2.46 -4.16 -15.90
CA PRO A 152 3.21 -5.31 -15.41
C PRO A 152 3.29 -5.28 -13.88
N THR A 153 3.21 -6.45 -13.25
CA THR A 153 3.16 -6.58 -11.80
C THR A 153 4.25 -7.50 -11.25
N ILE A 154 4.65 -7.27 -10.02
CA ILE A 154 5.47 -8.20 -9.22
C ILE A 154 4.88 -8.32 -7.82
N ASN A 155 4.93 -9.52 -7.25
CA ASN A 155 4.66 -9.74 -5.84
C ASN A 155 5.97 -9.88 -5.07
N ILE A 156 6.05 -9.19 -3.93
CA ILE A 156 7.13 -9.34 -2.98
C ILE A 156 6.60 -9.87 -1.64
N TYR A 157 7.34 -10.79 -1.05
CA TYR A 157 6.90 -11.55 0.13
C TYR A 157 7.81 -11.30 1.34
N ASN A 158 9.03 -10.82 1.09
CA ASN A 158 10.04 -10.66 2.12
C ASN A 158 11.00 -9.52 1.75
N HIS A 159 11.94 -9.26 2.66
CA HIS A 159 12.91 -8.20 2.51
C HIS A 159 13.93 -8.44 1.39
N GLN A 160 14.31 -9.70 1.10
CA GLN A 160 15.23 -10.04 0.00
C GLN A 160 14.66 -9.67 -1.38
N ASP A 161 13.33 -9.62 -1.49
CA ASP A 161 12.63 -9.22 -2.70
C ASP A 161 12.66 -7.70 -2.95
N LEU A 162 12.95 -6.89 -1.92
CA LEU A 162 12.93 -5.43 -2.01
C LEU A 162 14.01 -4.90 -2.95
N GLU A 163 15.24 -5.43 -2.85
CA GLU A 163 16.33 -5.03 -3.74
C GLU A 163 16.01 -5.33 -5.20
N TYR A 164 15.36 -6.47 -5.45
CA TYR A 164 14.92 -6.88 -6.77
C TYR A 164 13.86 -5.93 -7.33
N ALA A 165 12.82 -5.65 -6.54
CA ALA A 165 11.78 -4.71 -6.91
C ALA A 165 12.36 -3.30 -7.16
N PHE A 166 13.25 -2.85 -6.29
CA PHE A 166 13.89 -1.54 -6.43
C PHE A 166 14.76 -1.45 -7.69
N LYS A 167 15.48 -2.51 -8.06
CA LYS A 167 16.25 -2.56 -9.31
C LYS A 167 15.37 -2.34 -10.54
N LEU A 168 14.18 -2.95 -10.56
CA LEU A 168 13.19 -2.73 -11.63
C LEU A 168 12.70 -1.28 -11.63
N ILE A 169 12.33 -0.73 -10.47
CA ILE A 169 11.83 0.65 -10.37
C ILE A 169 12.90 1.67 -10.80
N LYS A 170 14.15 1.46 -10.38
CA LYS A 170 15.29 2.30 -10.77
C LYS A 170 15.51 2.29 -12.28
N TYR A 171 15.33 1.14 -12.93
CA TYR A 171 15.41 1.04 -14.39
C TYR A 171 14.30 1.84 -15.08
N ILE A 172 13.07 1.79 -14.57
CA ILE A 172 11.95 2.61 -15.09
C ILE A 172 12.26 4.09 -14.95
N TYR A 173 12.80 4.49 -13.79
CA TYR A 173 13.13 5.89 -13.50
C TYR A 173 14.26 6.43 -14.40
N ASN A 174 15.23 5.60 -14.75
CA ASN A 174 16.36 6.00 -15.59
C ASN A 174 16.06 6.02 -17.11
N LYS A 175 14.95 5.38 -17.53
CA LYS A 175 14.48 5.36 -18.92
C LYS A 175 13.71 6.64 -19.28
#